data_AF-A0A953APH0-F1
#
_entry.id   AF-A0A953APH0-F1
#
_cell.length_a   1.000
_cell.length_b   1.000
_cell.length_c   1.000
_cell.angle_alpha   90.00
_cell.angle_beta   90.00
_cell.angle_gamma   90.00
#
_symmetry.space_group_name_H-M   'P 1'
#
loop_
_entity.id
_entity.type
_entity.pdbx_description
1 polymer ?
#
loop_
_entity_poly.entity_id
_entity_poly.type
_entity_poly.pdbx_seq_one_letter_code
_entity_poly.pdbx_strand_id
1 'polypeptide(L)'
;MLLVAPPGTEAVQPPDATEVVVLVPALASALESLTGAVDDRRAEAEATARRLAARLPNARGVAGADDPVLAVEDALRELGADEVVVVGDERLVEAIRDRVAVPVRRA
;
A
#
# COMPACT_ATOMS: atom_id res chain seq x y z
N MET A 1 -12.38 -2.69 0.76
CA MET A 1 -11.45 -1.57 1.07
C MET A 1 -9.98 -1.93 0.82
N LEU A 2 -9.24 -1.03 0.16
CA LEU A 2 -7.79 -1.12 -0.03
C LEU A 2 -7.06 -0.11 0.87
N LEU A 3 -6.18 -0.58 1.74
CA LEU A 3 -5.33 0.22 2.63
C LEU A 3 -3.91 0.29 2.06
N VAL A 4 -3.43 1.47 1.71
CA VAL A 4 -2.09 1.69 1.16
C VAL A 4 -1.19 2.25 2.25
N ALA A 5 -0.09 1.57 2.54
CA ALA A 5 0.88 2.00 3.54
C ALA A 5 2.31 1.92 2.99
N PRO A 6 3.17 2.91 3.22
CA PRO A 6 4.57 2.84 2.82
C PRO A 6 5.33 1.76 3.62
N PRO A 7 6.43 1.23 3.07
CA PRO A 7 7.36 0.39 3.82
C PRO A 7 7.76 1.04 5.15
N GLY A 8 8.04 0.20 6.16
CA GLY A 8 8.34 0.67 7.51
C GLY A 8 7.16 1.18 8.35
N THR A 9 5.93 1.24 7.82
CA THR A 9 4.75 1.62 8.62
C THR A 9 4.57 0.67 9.81
N GLU A 10 4.63 1.21 11.03
CA GLU A 10 4.59 0.41 12.26
C GLU A 10 3.18 0.07 12.73
N ALA A 11 2.23 0.98 12.49
CA ALA A 11 0.85 0.85 12.93
C ALA A 11 -0.10 1.58 11.99
N VAL A 12 -1.29 1.00 11.83
CA VAL A 12 -2.43 1.62 11.16
C VAL A 12 -3.65 1.39 12.04
N GLN A 13 -4.54 2.38 12.13
CA GLN A 13 -5.80 2.20 12.83
C GLN A 13 -6.69 1.23 12.07
N PRO A 14 -7.38 0.31 12.77
CA PRO A 14 -8.25 -0.63 12.11
C PRO A 14 -9.42 0.11 11.44
N PRO A 15 -9.65 -0.10 10.14
CA PRO A 15 -10.81 0.43 9.45
C PRO A 15 -12.07 -0.32 9.90
N ASP A 16 -13.22 0.35 9.87
CA ASP A 16 -14.55 -0.29 10.03
C ASP A 16 -14.98 -0.98 8.72
N ALA A 17 -14.12 -1.85 8.18
CA ALA A 17 -14.34 -2.55 6.92
C ALA A 17 -14.43 -4.07 7.13
N THR A 18 -15.32 -4.71 6.37
CA THR A 18 -15.54 -6.17 6.45
C THR A 18 -14.36 -6.98 5.89
N GLU A 19 -13.69 -6.43 4.88
CA GLU A 19 -12.51 -7.02 4.24
C GLU A 19 -11.49 -5.92 3.90
N VAL A 20 -10.24 -6.15 4.31
CA VAL A 20 -9.15 -5.18 4.20
C VAL A 20 -8.00 -5.78 3.41
N VAL A 21 -7.58 -5.12 2.35
CA VAL A 21 -6.32 -5.45 1.68
C VAL A 21 -5.29 -4.41 2.07
N VAL A 22 -4.19 -4.83 2.69
CA VAL A 22 -3.05 -3.96 3.00
C VAL A 22 -2.04 -4.04 1.85
N LEU A 23 -1.96 -2.99 1.04
CA LEU A 23 -1.01 -2.82 -0.03
C LEU A 23 0.21 -2.03 0.46
N VAL A 24 1.39 -2.62 0.31
CA VAL A 24 2.66 -1.94 0.59
C VAL A 24 3.48 -1.85 -0.70
N PRO A 25 3.60 -0.66 -1.32
CA PRO A 25 4.44 -0.47 -2.50
C PRO A 25 5.91 -0.73 -2.17
N ALA A 26 6.66 -1.37 -3.08
CA ALA A 26 8.09 -1.62 -2.92
C ALA A 26 8.94 -0.38 -3.28
N LEU A 27 8.66 0.75 -2.60
CA LEU A 27 9.23 2.07 -2.87
C LEU A 27 10.74 2.03 -3.06
N ALA A 28 11.23 2.62 -4.15
CA ALA A 28 12.64 2.89 -4.32
C ALA A 28 12.99 4.25 -3.68
N SER A 29 13.88 4.28 -2.69
CA SER A 29 14.51 5.55 -2.32
C SER A 29 15.59 5.94 -3.35
N ALA A 30 15.77 7.24 -3.58
CA ALA A 30 16.71 7.75 -4.59
C ALA A 30 18.18 7.35 -4.33
N LEU A 31 18.54 7.02 -3.06
CA LEU A 31 19.88 6.61 -2.67
C LEU A 31 20.10 5.09 -2.80
N GLU A 32 19.06 4.27 -2.65
CA GLU A 32 19.16 2.80 -2.70
C GLU A 32 19.01 2.21 -4.11
N SER A 33 18.44 2.97 -5.05
CA SER A 33 18.43 2.61 -6.48
C SER A 33 19.84 2.38 -7.05
N LEU A 34 20.85 3.01 -6.45
CA LEU A 34 22.25 2.94 -6.89
C LEU A 34 23.01 1.67 -6.44
N THR A 35 22.53 0.97 -5.41
CA THR A 35 23.27 -0.17 -4.81
C THR A 35 22.80 -1.54 -5.29
N GLY A 36 21.74 -1.62 -6.10
CA GLY A 36 21.23 -2.90 -6.63
C GLY A 36 20.49 -3.76 -5.61
N ALA A 37 20.10 -3.21 -4.45
CA ALA A 37 19.34 -3.89 -3.39
C ALA A 37 17.85 -4.07 -3.77
N VAL A 38 17.55 -4.64 -4.93
CA VAL A 38 16.17 -4.82 -5.43
C VAL A 38 15.42 -5.91 -4.68
N ASP A 39 16.09 -7.01 -4.33
CA ASP A 39 15.47 -8.14 -3.65
C ASP A 39 15.11 -7.82 -2.19
N ASP A 40 15.91 -7.00 -1.52
CA ASP A 40 15.65 -6.57 -0.13
C ASP A 40 14.39 -5.69 -0.02
N ARG A 41 14.07 -4.90 -1.08
CA ARG A 41 12.90 -4.00 -1.12
C ARG A 41 11.58 -4.76 -1.10
N ARG A 42 11.47 -5.80 -1.92
CA ARG A 42 10.26 -6.62 -1.97
C ARG A 42 10.10 -7.38 -0.66
N ALA A 43 11.19 -7.87 -0.09
CA ALA A 43 11.18 -8.54 1.21
C ALA A 43 10.70 -7.61 2.34
N GLU A 44 11.16 -6.36 2.36
CA GLU A 44 10.70 -5.37 3.34
C GLU A 44 9.21 -5.04 3.16
N ALA A 45 8.77 -4.76 1.93
CA ALA A 45 7.37 -4.49 1.63
C ALA A 45 6.46 -5.66 2.04
N GLU A 46 6.88 -6.90 1.74
CA GLU A 46 6.18 -8.10 2.17
C GLU A 46 6.15 -8.24 3.71
N ALA A 47 7.27 -7.96 4.39
CA ALA A 47 7.34 -8.02 5.84
C ALA A 47 6.42 -6.99 6.51
N THR A 48 6.37 -5.75 5.99
CA THR A 48 5.45 -4.72 6.46
C THR A 48 4.00 -5.12 6.16
N ALA A 49 3.69 -5.59 4.97
CA ALA A 49 2.34 -6.01 4.59
C ALA A 49 1.83 -7.13 5.51
N ARG A 50 2.65 -8.16 5.76
CA ARG A 50 2.31 -9.26 6.68
C ARG A 50 2.10 -8.76 8.10
N ARG A 51 2.98 -7.88 8.58
CA ARG A 51 2.91 -7.32 9.94
C ARG A 51 1.63 -6.51 10.15
N LEU A 52 1.27 -5.66 9.18
CA LEU A 52 0.06 -4.86 9.25
C LEU A 52 -1.20 -5.74 9.14
N ALA A 53 -1.23 -6.68 8.20
CA ALA A 53 -2.34 -7.61 8.06
C ALA A 53 -2.58 -8.45 9.33
N ALA A 54 -1.52 -8.89 10.02
CA ALA A 54 -1.65 -9.63 11.27
C ALA A 54 -2.27 -8.81 12.43
N ARG A 55 -2.30 -7.48 12.32
CA ARG A 55 -2.87 -6.57 13.34
C ARG A 55 -4.28 -6.12 13.01
N LEU A 56 -4.77 -6.44 11.81
CA LEU A 56 -6.06 -6.01 11.31
C LEU A 56 -6.99 -7.22 11.19
N PRO A 57 -8.25 -7.14 11.64
CA PRO A 57 -9.21 -8.21 11.45
C PRO A 57 -9.54 -8.34 9.96
N ASN A 58 -9.68 -9.57 9.46
CA ASN A 58 -10.02 -9.88 8.07
C ASN A 58 -9.12 -9.19 7.03
N ALA A 59 -7.84 -9.04 7.36
CA ALA A 59 -6.88 -8.37 6.50
C ALA A 59 -5.93 -9.33 5.79
N ARG A 60 -5.63 -9.01 4.52
CA ARG A 60 -4.58 -9.67 3.73
C ARG A 60 -3.51 -8.65 3.34
N GLY A 61 -2.24 -8.99 3.57
CA GLY A 61 -1.10 -8.18 3.15
C GLY A 61 -0.63 -8.54 1.74
N VAL A 62 -0.36 -7.54 0.91
CA VAL A 62 0.16 -7.66 -0.45
C VAL A 62 1.27 -6.64 -0.66
N ALA A 63 2.41 -7.09 -1.22
CA ALA A 63 3.45 -6.19 -1.69
C ALA A 63 3.14 -5.77 -3.14
N GLY A 64 3.20 -4.46 -3.39
CA GLY A 64 2.89 -3.85 -4.69
C GLY A 64 4.13 -3.54 -5.52
N ALA A 65 3.90 -2.94 -6.69
CA ALA A 65 4.95 -2.36 -7.52
C ALA A 65 5.75 -1.27 -6.76
N ASP A 66 6.90 -0.88 -7.32
CA ASP A 66 7.76 0.18 -6.78
C ASP A 66 7.19 1.59 -7.02
N ASP A 67 6.30 1.74 -7.99
CA ASP A 67 5.42 2.89 -8.15
C ASP A 67 4.11 2.68 -7.35
N PRO A 68 3.80 3.50 -6.33
CA PRO A 68 2.58 3.39 -5.53
C PRO A 68 1.29 3.54 -6.32
N VAL A 69 1.27 4.40 -7.33
CA VAL A 69 0.08 4.65 -8.14
C VAL A 69 -0.22 3.40 -8.98
N LEU A 70 0.82 2.86 -9.63
CA LEU A 70 0.69 1.62 -10.39
C LEU A 70 0.31 0.44 -9.48
N ALA A 71 0.93 0.33 -8.31
CA ALA A 71 0.62 -0.70 -7.33
C ALA A 71 -0.88 -0.68 -6.92
N VAL A 72 -1.45 0.52 -6.76
CA VAL A 72 -2.88 0.68 -6.46
C VAL A 72 -3.74 0.31 -7.66
N GLU A 73 -3.38 0.74 -8.88
CA GLU A 73 -4.12 0.37 -10.11
C GLU A 73 -4.19 -1.14 -10.29
N ASP A 74 -3.06 -1.84 -10.12
CA ASP A 74 -2.99 -3.29 -10.25
C ASP A 74 -3.81 -3.98 -9.15
N ALA A 75 -3.68 -3.53 -7.90
CA ALA A 75 -4.47 -4.07 -6.80
C ALA A 75 -5.99 -3.86 -7.01
N LEU A 76 -6.42 -2.71 -7.53
CA LEU A 76 -7.82 -2.45 -7.85
C LEU A 76 -8.34 -3.36 -8.97
N ARG A 77 -7.51 -3.63 -9.99
CA ARG A 77 -7.86 -4.56 -11.08
C ARG A 77 -8.00 -5.99 -10.60
N GLU A 78 -7.13 -6.44 -9.70
CA GLU A 78 -7.12 -7.81 -9.21
C GLU A 78 -8.17 -8.07 -8.12
N LEU A 79 -8.36 -7.12 -7.21
CA LEU A 79 -9.10 -7.31 -5.97
C LEU A 79 -10.45 -6.60 -5.94
N GLY A 80 -10.67 -5.63 -6.84
CA GLY A 80 -11.96 -4.96 -6.99
C GLY A 80 -12.40 -4.15 -5.76
N ALA A 81 -11.45 -3.47 -5.09
CA ALA A 81 -11.79 -2.66 -3.92
C ALA A 81 -12.65 -1.44 -4.28
N ASP A 82 -13.57 -1.13 -3.39
CA ASP A 82 -14.60 -0.10 -3.47
C ASP A 82 -14.13 1.28 -2.98
N GLU A 83 -13.07 1.32 -2.18
CA GLU A 83 -12.45 2.55 -1.69
C GLU A 83 -10.96 2.33 -1.40
N VAL A 84 -10.18 3.42 -1.44
CA VAL A 84 -8.75 3.44 -1.12
C VAL A 84 -8.49 4.36 0.07
N VAL A 85 -7.82 3.83 1.09
CA VAL A 85 -7.36 4.55 2.28
C VAL A 85 -5.84 4.59 2.25
N VAL A 86 -5.24 5.78 2.33
CA VAL A 86 -3.79 5.97 2.22
C VAL A 86 -3.22 6.45 3.54
N VAL A 87 -2.24 5.70 4.05
CA VAL A 87 -1.40 6.07 5.19
C VAL A 87 -0.16 6.75 4.62
N GLY A 88 -0.24 8.03 4.30
CA GLY A 88 0.84 8.72 3.61
C GLY A 88 0.71 10.23 3.66
N ASP A 89 1.54 10.92 2.89
CA ASP A 89 1.42 12.37 2.70
C ASP A 89 0.32 12.72 1.69
N GLU A 90 -0.04 14.00 1.66
CA GLU A 90 -1.11 14.49 0.77
C GLU A 90 -0.76 14.36 -0.71
N ARG A 91 0.53 14.40 -1.07
CA ARG A 91 0.95 14.30 -2.47
C ARG A 91 0.68 12.89 -3.01
N LEU A 92 0.94 11.87 -2.20
CA LEU A 92 0.62 10.49 -2.55
C LEU A 92 -0.89 10.29 -2.68
N VAL A 93 -1.68 10.86 -1.77
CA VAL A 93 -3.15 10.81 -1.81
C VAL A 93 -3.68 11.40 -3.12
N GLU A 94 -3.24 12.61 -3.48
CA GLU A 94 -3.68 13.26 -4.72
C GLU A 94 -3.19 12.51 -5.96
N ALA A 95 -1.94 12.01 -5.97
CA ALA A 95 -1.43 11.24 -7.10
C ALA A 95 -2.24 9.96 -7.38
N ILE A 96 -2.70 9.28 -6.32
CA ILE A 96 -3.59 8.13 -6.46
C ILE A 96 -4.98 8.58 -6.92
N ARG A 97 -5.54 9.64 -6.31
CA ARG A 97 -6.86 10.17 -6.64
C ARG A 97 -6.98 10.60 -8.10
N ASP A 98 -5.94 11.19 -8.67
CA ASP A 98 -5.91 11.60 -10.08
C ASP A 98 -5.96 10.41 -11.06
N ARG A 99 -5.64 9.20 -10.58
CA ARG A 99 -5.50 8.02 -11.43
C ARG A 99 -6.63 7.01 -11.28
N VAL A 100 -7.25 6.92 -10.10
CA VAL A 100 -8.26 5.90 -9.80
C VAL A 100 -9.68 6.47 -9.79
N ALA A 101 -10.66 5.66 -10.19
CA ALA A 101 -12.07 6.07 -10.23
C ALA A 101 -12.79 5.89 -8.88
N VAL A 102 -12.19 5.17 -7.93
CA VAL A 102 -12.77 4.89 -6.61
C VAL A 102 -12.46 6.02 -5.62
N PRO A 103 -13.29 6.21 -4.58
CA PRO A 103 -13.01 7.19 -3.53
C PRO A 103 -11.65 6.96 -2.88
N VAL A 104 -10.86 8.03 -2.75
CA VAL A 104 -9.54 8.02 -2.10
C VAL A 104 -9.55 8.95 -0.89
N ARG A 105 -9.19 8.41 0.28
CA ARG A 105 -9.12 9.15 1.55
C ARG A 105 -7.78 8.90 2.24
N ARG A 106 -7.43 9.83 3.11
CA ARG A 106 -6.26 9.72 3.99
C ARG A 106 -6.68 9.13 5.35
N ALA A 107 -5.85 8.24 5.89
CA ALA A 107 -6.01 7.64 7.23
C ALA A 107 -5.61 8.61 8.35
#